data_AF-A0A1W2PRV0-F1
#
_entry.id   AF-A0A1W2PRV0-F1
#
_cell.length_a   1.000
_cell.length_b   1.000
_cell.length_c   1.000
_cell.angle_alpha   90.00
_cell.angle_beta   90.00
_cell.angle_gamma   90.00
#
_symmetry.space_group_name_H-M   'P 1'
#
loop_
_entity.id
_entity.type
_entity.pdbx_description
1 polymer ?
#
loop_
_entity_poly.entity_id
_entity_poly.type
_entity_poly.pdbx_seq_one_letter_code
_entity_poly.pdbx_strand_id
1 'polypeptide(L)'
;MDPLFQQTHKQVHEIQSCMGRLETADKQSVHIVENEIQASIDQIFSRLERLEILSSKEPPNKRQNARLRVDQLKYDVQHLQTALRNFQHRRHAREQQERQREELLSRTFTTNDSDTTIPMDESLQFNSSLQKVHNGMDDLILDGHNILDGLRTQRLTLKVGSLLGDREKASCFSLIQQGLRRRSLTLPTCWACPTQ
;
A
#
# COMPACT_ATOMS: atom_id res chain seq x y z
N MET A 1 8.99 14.20 -17.90
CA MET A 1 8.85 12.87 -17.28
C MET A 1 10.21 12.21 -17.11
N ASP A 2 10.92 11.94 -18.20
CA ASP A 2 12.20 11.20 -18.17
C ASP A 2 13.31 11.73 -17.24
N PRO A 3 13.59 13.06 -17.12
CA PRO A 3 14.67 13.51 -16.24
C PRO A 3 14.35 13.27 -14.76
N LEU A 4 13.09 13.46 -14.36
CA LEU A 4 12.65 13.18 -13.00
C LEU A 4 12.68 11.68 -12.71
N PHE A 5 12.27 10.85 -13.67
CA PHE A 5 12.36 9.39 -13.56
C PHE A 5 13.80 8.93 -13.33
N GLN A 6 14.74 9.38 -14.16
CA GLN A 6 16.14 8.98 -14.05
C GLN A 6 16.76 9.42 -12.72
N GLN A 7 16.41 10.62 -12.25
CA GLN A 7 16.86 11.10 -10.94
C GLN A 7 16.31 10.21 -9.81
N THR A 8 15.01 9.94 -9.80
CA THR A 8 14.38 9.07 -8.79
C THR A 8 14.99 7.67 -8.81
N HIS A 9 15.20 7.11 -10.00
CA HIS A 9 15.82 5.78 -10.15
C HIS A 9 17.26 5.73 -9.62
N LYS A 10 18.05 6.80 -9.81
CA LYS A 10 19.39 6.89 -9.21
C LYS A 10 19.32 6.93 -7.68
N GLN A 11 18.39 7.71 -7.11
CA GLN A 11 18.20 7.77 -5.66
C GLN A 11 17.76 6.43 -5.06
N VAL A 12 16.95 5.65 -5.77
CA VAL A 12 16.60 4.27 -5.35
C VAL A 12 17.85 3.39 -5.23
N HIS A 13 18.78 3.47 -6.18
CA HIS A 13 20.04 2.71 -6.11
C HIS A 13 20.99 3.20 -5.02
N GLU A 14 21.02 4.51 -4.75
CA GLU A 14 21.77 5.07 -3.64
C GLU A 14 21.25 4.53 -2.30
N ILE A 15 19.93 4.45 -2.13
CA ILE A 15 19.31 3.85 -0.93
C ILE A 15 19.65 2.37 -0.82
N GLN A 16 19.57 1.60 -1.91
CA GLN A 16 19.99 0.19 -1.90
C GLN A 16 21.44 0.01 -1.43
N SER A 17 22.32 0.89 -1.89
CA SER A 17 23.73 0.89 -1.48
C SER A 17 23.89 1.24 0.01
N CYS A 18 23.11 2.21 0.51
CA CYS A 18 23.07 2.56 1.92
C CYS A 18 22.51 1.42 2.78
N MET A 19 21.49 0.71 2.30
CA MET A 19 20.96 -0.49 2.99
C MET A 19 22.01 -1.60 3.10
N GLY A 20 22.82 -1.83 2.07
CA GLY A 20 23.93 -2.80 2.16
C GLY A 20 24.98 -2.40 3.21
N ARG A 21 25.26 -1.10 3.34
CA ARG A 21 26.15 -0.57 4.39
C ARG A 21 25.52 -0.68 5.78
N LEU A 22 24.20 -0.55 5.89
CA LEU A 22 23.47 -0.65 7.15
C LEU A 22 23.65 -2.02 7.82
N GLU A 23 23.78 -3.10 7.04
CA GLU A 23 24.02 -4.45 7.56
C GLU A 23 25.39 -4.63 8.23
N THR A 24 26.36 -3.77 7.92
CA THR A 24 27.76 -3.86 8.40
C THR A 24 28.16 -2.71 9.33
N ALA A 25 27.28 -1.73 9.54
CA ALA A 25 27.55 -0.55 10.35
C ALA A 25 27.51 -0.84 11.86
N ASP A 26 28.30 -0.10 12.63
CA ASP A 26 28.37 -0.21 14.09
C ASP A 26 27.13 0.40 14.79
N LYS A 27 26.78 -0.08 15.99
CA LYS A 27 25.52 0.21 16.71
C LYS A 27 25.18 1.71 16.79
N GLN A 28 26.18 2.58 16.95
CA GLN A 28 25.99 4.04 17.02
C GLN A 28 25.77 4.71 15.66
N SER A 29 26.44 4.20 14.62
CA SER A 29 26.36 4.72 13.25
C SER A 29 25.09 4.25 12.51
N VAL A 30 24.54 3.09 12.91
CA VAL A 30 23.33 2.50 12.34
C VAL A 30 22.15 3.48 12.35
N HIS A 31 21.90 4.15 13.49
CA HIS A 31 20.79 5.09 13.61
C HIS A 31 20.86 6.30 12.67
N ILE A 32 22.07 6.79 12.40
CA ILE A 32 22.28 7.93 11.51
C ILE A 32 21.94 7.51 10.07
N VAL A 33 22.42 6.33 9.68
CA VAL A 33 22.16 5.76 8.35
C VAL A 33 20.68 5.40 8.19
N GLU A 34 20.01 4.87 9.22
CA GLU A 34 18.56 4.60 9.21
C GLU A 34 17.76 5.89 8.96
N ASN A 35 18.08 6.96 9.67
CA ASN A 35 17.40 8.24 9.49
C ASN A 35 17.66 8.86 8.10
N GLU A 36 18.87 8.73 7.58
CA GLU A 36 19.21 9.17 6.22
C GLU A 36 18.45 8.38 5.16
N ILE A 37 18.37 7.05 5.31
CA ILE A 37 17.59 6.18 4.43
C ILE A 37 16.10 6.54 4.50
N GLN A 38 15.56 6.74 5.70
CA GLN A 38 14.15 7.11 5.89
C GLN A 38 13.83 8.45 5.22
N ALA A 39 14.65 9.48 5.46
CA ALA A 39 14.48 10.79 4.83
C ALA A 39 14.59 10.71 3.29
N SER A 40 15.46 9.86 2.77
CA SER A 40 15.61 9.63 1.34
C SER A 40 14.40 8.92 0.73
N ILE A 41 13.83 7.93 1.42
CA ILE A 41 12.58 7.26 1.02
C ILE A 41 11.42 8.28 0.97
N ASP A 42 11.28 9.14 1.96
CA ASP A 42 10.22 10.15 2.01
C ASP A 42 10.34 11.17 0.85
N GLN A 43 11.56 11.58 0.53
CA GLN A 43 11.82 12.42 -0.66
C GLN A 43 11.45 11.72 -1.96
N ILE A 44 11.73 10.41 -2.08
CA ILE A 44 11.36 9.63 -3.27
C ILE A 44 9.84 9.52 -3.39
N PHE A 45 9.10 9.35 -2.30
CA PHE A 45 7.63 9.35 -2.33
C PHE A 45 7.08 10.66 -2.91
N SER A 46 7.58 11.81 -2.46
CA SER A 46 7.20 13.12 -3.02
C SER A 46 7.51 13.22 -4.52
N ARG A 47 8.65 12.68 -4.97
CA ARG A 47 9.01 12.64 -6.40
C ARG A 47 8.13 11.68 -7.19
N LEU A 48 7.74 10.54 -6.63
CA LEU A 48 6.86 9.55 -7.25
C LEU A 48 5.44 10.09 -7.43
N GLU A 49 4.89 10.81 -6.46
CA GLU A 49 3.61 11.50 -6.61
C GLU A 49 3.64 12.49 -7.78
N ARG A 50 4.71 13.28 -7.88
CA ARG A 50 4.92 14.20 -9.00
C ARG A 50 5.08 13.46 -10.34
N LEU A 51 5.78 12.34 -10.34
CA LEU A 51 5.99 11.49 -11.51
C LEU A 51 4.67 10.86 -11.99
N GLU A 52 3.80 10.44 -11.07
CA GLU A 52 2.47 9.90 -11.38
C GLU A 52 1.57 10.93 -12.08
N ILE A 53 1.58 12.17 -11.58
CA ILE A 53 0.86 13.29 -12.24
C ILE A 53 1.41 13.51 -13.65
N LEU A 54 2.73 13.57 -13.80
CA LEU A 54 3.36 13.80 -15.10
C LEU A 54 3.13 12.63 -16.08
N SER A 55 3.07 11.39 -15.59
CA SER A 55 2.74 10.19 -16.37
C SER A 55 1.33 10.25 -16.97
N SER A 56 0.36 10.73 -16.18
CA SER A 56 -1.02 10.91 -16.65
C SER A 56 -1.15 11.95 -17.79
N LYS A 57 -0.21 12.91 -17.85
CA LYS A 57 -0.17 14.00 -18.83
C LYS A 57 0.53 13.63 -20.14
N GLU A 58 1.14 12.45 -20.23
CA GLU A 58 1.80 12.01 -21.46
C GLU A 58 0.81 11.66 -22.58
N PRO A 59 1.23 11.76 -23.86
CA PRO A 59 0.42 11.34 -24.99
C PRO A 59 0.03 9.85 -24.87
N PRO A 60 -1.16 9.45 -25.33
CA PRO A 60 -1.72 8.12 -25.10
C PRO A 60 -0.80 6.98 -25.56
N ASN A 61 -0.02 7.17 -26.64
CA ASN A 61 0.93 6.18 -27.15
C ASN A 61 2.10 5.88 -26.20
N LYS A 62 2.48 6.81 -25.32
CA LYS A 62 3.60 6.64 -24.35
C LYS A 62 3.11 6.44 -22.92
N ARG A 63 1.88 6.87 -22.63
CA ARG A 63 1.25 6.86 -21.30
C ARG A 63 1.30 5.50 -20.61
N GLN A 64 1.05 4.40 -21.34
CA GLN A 64 1.08 3.07 -20.73
C GLN A 64 2.50 2.66 -20.31
N ASN A 65 3.52 2.97 -21.12
CA ASN A 65 4.91 2.70 -20.77
C ASN A 65 5.37 3.57 -19.58
N ALA A 66 5.01 4.85 -19.57
CA ALA A 66 5.32 5.73 -18.45
C ALA A 66 4.66 5.28 -17.14
N ARG A 67 3.43 4.76 -17.21
CA ARG A 67 2.73 4.20 -16.04
C ARG A 67 3.44 2.95 -15.51
N LEU A 68 3.80 2.01 -16.39
CA LEU A 68 4.55 0.81 -16.01
C LEU A 68 5.88 1.16 -15.32
N ARG A 69 6.61 2.15 -15.85
CA ARG A 69 7.86 2.64 -15.26
C ARG A 69 7.66 3.24 -13.86
N VAL A 70 6.59 4.02 -13.66
CA VAL A 70 6.23 4.57 -12.34
C VAL A 70 5.86 3.44 -11.38
N ASP A 71 5.08 2.46 -11.84
CA ASP A 71 4.62 1.34 -11.01
C ASP A 71 5.79 0.45 -10.57
N GLN A 72 6.78 0.23 -11.44
CA GLN A 72 8.02 -0.46 -11.07
C GLN A 72 8.77 0.27 -9.95
N LEU A 73 8.96 1.59 -10.08
CA LEU A 73 9.63 2.37 -9.03
C LEU A 73 8.84 2.36 -7.72
N LYS A 74 7.50 2.38 -7.76
CA LYS A 74 6.66 2.26 -6.57
C LYS A 74 6.90 0.93 -5.85
N TYR A 75 6.96 -0.16 -6.61
CA TYR A 75 7.25 -1.48 -6.07
C TYR A 75 8.64 -1.54 -5.42
N ASP A 76 9.67 -1.03 -6.09
CA ASP A 76 11.04 -1.03 -5.56
C ASP A 76 11.14 -0.24 -4.24
N VAL A 77 10.49 0.92 -4.17
CA VAL A 77 10.50 1.76 -2.96
C VAL A 77 9.72 1.12 -1.82
N GLN A 78 8.58 0.48 -2.10
CA GLN A 78 7.83 -0.29 -1.10
C GLN A 78 8.65 -1.45 -0.54
N HIS A 79 9.41 -2.13 -1.38
CA HIS A 79 10.34 -3.18 -0.94
C HIS A 79 11.44 -2.64 -0.03
N LEU A 80 12.04 -1.51 -0.39
CA LEU A 80 13.06 -0.87 0.44
C LEU A 80 12.50 -0.43 1.81
N GLN A 81 11.30 0.14 1.83
CA GLN A 81 10.63 0.53 3.07
C GLN A 81 10.34 -0.69 3.96
N THR A 82 9.86 -1.78 3.37
CA THR A 82 9.60 -3.03 4.09
C THR A 82 10.90 -3.63 4.65
N ALA A 83 11.97 -3.63 3.85
CA ALA A 83 13.27 -4.12 4.26
C ALA A 83 13.86 -3.29 5.42
N LEU A 84 13.72 -1.95 5.38
CA LEU A 84 14.14 -1.07 6.48
C LEU A 84 13.38 -1.38 7.77
N ARG A 85 12.05 -1.52 7.67
CA ARG A 85 11.20 -1.85 8.84
C ARG A 85 11.59 -3.21 9.44
N ASN A 86 11.86 -4.20 8.60
CA ASN A 86 12.32 -5.52 9.06
C ASN A 86 13.68 -5.44 9.76
N PHE A 87 14.59 -4.59 9.27
CA PHE A 87 15.88 -4.37 9.91
C PHE A 87 15.71 -3.74 11.31
N GLN A 88 14.91 -2.68 11.41
CA GLN A 88 14.60 -2.02 12.68
C GLN A 88 13.97 -2.98 13.69
N HIS A 89 13.01 -3.80 13.25
CA HIS A 89 12.38 -4.82 14.09
C HIS A 89 13.40 -5.84 14.62
N ARG A 90 14.26 -6.39 13.75
CA ARG A 90 15.32 -7.33 14.18
C ARG A 90 16.31 -6.68 15.15
N ARG A 91 16.63 -5.40 14.95
CA ARG A 91 17.51 -4.62 15.83
C ARG A 91 16.88 -4.46 17.21
N HIS A 92 15.64 -4.01 17.28
CA HIS A 92 14.91 -3.84 18.54
C HIS A 92 14.68 -5.16 19.27
N ALA A 93 14.36 -6.25 18.55
CA ALA A 93 14.22 -7.57 19.15
C ALA A 93 15.53 -8.02 19.83
N ARG A 94 16.69 -7.79 19.18
CA ARG A 94 18.00 -8.06 19.78
C ARG A 94 18.30 -7.17 20.99
N GLU A 95 18.02 -5.87 20.91
CA GLU A 95 18.21 -4.95 22.04
C GLU A 95 17.31 -5.27 23.24
N GLN A 96 16.10 -5.78 22.99
CA GLN A 96 15.20 -6.24 24.06
C GLN A 96 15.72 -7.52 24.71
N GLN A 97 16.21 -8.47 23.91
CA GLN A 97 16.83 -9.70 24.42
C GLN A 97 18.11 -9.41 25.23
N GLU A 98 18.97 -8.50 24.74
CA GLU A 98 20.17 -8.06 25.47
C GLU A 98 19.79 -7.40 26.80
N ARG A 99 18.79 -6.49 26.81
CA ARG A 99 18.31 -5.87 28.06
C ARG A 99 17.71 -6.88 29.04
N GLN A 100 16.86 -7.80 28.58
CA GLN A 100 16.30 -8.85 29.43
C GLN A 100 17.42 -9.73 30.03
N ARG A 101 18.45 -10.04 29.24
CA ARG A 101 19.61 -10.77 29.72
C ARG A 101 20.38 -9.99 30.79
N GLU A 102 20.63 -8.70 30.57
CA GLU A 102 21.32 -7.83 31.52
C GLU A 102 20.51 -7.67 32.82
N GLU A 103 19.19 -7.52 32.74
CA GLU A 103 18.30 -7.48 33.90
C GLU A 103 18.40 -8.76 34.73
N LEU A 104 18.36 -9.94 34.10
CA LEU A 104 18.52 -11.23 34.76
C LEU A 104 19.91 -11.39 35.39
N LEU A 105 20.97 -10.87 34.74
CA LEU A 105 22.34 -10.95 35.24
C LEU A 105 22.60 -9.96 36.39
N SER A 106 21.93 -8.81 36.40
CA SER A 106 22.06 -7.79 37.45
C SER A 106 21.29 -8.11 38.73
N ARG A 107 20.30 -9.02 38.66
CA ARG A 107 19.54 -9.48 39.83
C ARG A 107 20.45 -10.32 40.72
N THR A 108 20.84 -9.77 41.87
CA THR A 108 21.60 -10.50 42.89
C THR A 108 20.67 -11.51 43.56
N PHE A 109 20.88 -12.81 43.30
CA PHE A 109 20.19 -13.88 44.02
C PHE A 109 20.95 -14.14 45.33
N THR A 110 20.42 -13.64 46.45
CA THR A 110 20.98 -13.89 47.78
C THR A 110 20.39 -15.16 48.38
N THR A 111 21.24 -16.08 48.83
CA THR A 111 20.82 -17.32 49.51
C THR A 111 20.30 -17.01 50.91
N ASN A 112 19.05 -17.42 51.19
CA ASN A 112 18.31 -17.37 52.48
C ASN A 112 17.19 -16.32 52.62
N ASP A 113 16.48 -15.95 51.55
CA ASP A 113 15.09 -15.49 51.70
C ASP A 113 14.16 -16.68 51.43
N SER A 114 13.18 -16.91 52.30
CA SER A 114 12.24 -18.05 52.27
C SER A 114 11.32 -18.12 51.04
N ASP A 115 11.52 -17.23 50.06
CA ASP A 115 10.81 -17.14 48.78
C ASP A 115 11.57 -17.86 47.64
N THR A 116 12.23 -18.98 47.92
CA THR A 116 12.90 -19.81 46.91
C THR A 116 11.92 -20.61 46.03
N THR A 117 10.74 -20.08 45.76
CA THR A 117 9.99 -20.43 44.57
C THR A 117 10.34 -19.38 43.53
N ILE A 118 11.28 -19.68 42.63
CA ILE A 118 11.48 -18.88 41.43
C ILE A 118 10.10 -18.76 40.76
N PRO A 119 9.44 -17.59 40.72
CA PRO A 119 8.14 -17.45 40.08
C PRO A 119 8.40 -17.28 38.58
N MET A 120 8.98 -18.33 38.00
CA MET A 120 9.31 -18.41 36.58
C MET A 120 8.02 -18.28 35.75
N ASP A 121 6.91 -18.77 36.30
CA ASP A 121 5.61 -18.81 35.66
C ASP A 121 4.95 -17.43 35.51
N GLU A 122 4.97 -16.59 36.56
CA GLU A 122 4.26 -15.29 36.52
C GLU A 122 4.87 -14.31 35.50
N SER A 123 6.19 -14.23 35.44
CA SER A 123 6.89 -13.38 34.46
C SER A 123 6.77 -13.89 33.02
N LEU A 124 6.80 -15.21 32.80
CA LEU A 124 6.60 -15.82 31.48
C LEU A 124 5.14 -15.70 31.03
N GLN A 125 4.18 -15.84 31.95
CA GLN A 125 2.77 -15.60 31.68
C GLN A 125 2.50 -14.13 31.35
N PHE A 126 3.13 -13.19 32.05
CA PHE A 126 3.01 -11.77 31.74
C PHE A 126 3.60 -11.43 30.37
N ASN A 127 4.78 -11.97 30.03
CA ASN A 127 5.39 -11.77 28.72
C ASN A 127 4.57 -12.43 27.59
N SER A 128 4.10 -13.66 27.80
CA SER A 128 3.19 -14.35 26.86
C SER A 128 1.88 -13.57 26.68
N SER A 129 1.34 -13.01 27.76
CA SER A 129 0.17 -12.13 27.68
C SER A 129 0.47 -10.86 26.89
N LEU A 130 1.61 -10.20 27.09
CA LEU A 130 1.98 -9.02 26.30
C LEU A 130 2.15 -9.35 24.81
N GLN A 131 2.76 -10.48 24.46
CA GLN A 131 2.88 -10.91 23.06
C GLN A 131 1.52 -11.26 22.46
N LYS A 132 0.65 -11.94 23.21
CA LYS A 132 -0.73 -12.21 22.78
C LYS A 132 -1.53 -10.92 22.55
N VAL A 133 -1.37 -9.93 23.43
CA VAL A 133 -2.02 -8.62 23.28
C VAL A 133 -1.45 -7.88 22.06
N HIS A 134 -0.13 -7.93 21.84
CA HIS A 134 0.49 -7.30 20.66
C HIS A 134 -0.01 -7.94 19.36
N ASN A 135 0.00 -9.26 19.29
CA ASN A 135 -0.50 -9.99 18.11
C ASN A 135 -1.99 -9.74 17.91
N GLY A 136 -2.79 -9.70 18.98
CA GLY A 136 -4.21 -9.36 18.91
C GLY A 136 -4.46 -7.92 18.46
N MET A 137 -3.61 -6.95 18.83
CA MET A 137 -3.66 -5.59 18.28
C MET A 137 -3.30 -5.57 16.81
N ASP A 138 -2.30 -6.34 16.38
CA ASP A 138 -1.93 -6.44 14.97
C ASP A 138 -3.05 -7.06 14.13
N ASP A 139 -3.74 -8.09 14.64
CA ASP A 139 -4.93 -8.67 14.02
C ASP A 139 -6.07 -7.65 13.90
N LEU A 140 -6.31 -6.86 14.95
CA LEU A 140 -7.31 -5.78 14.90
C LEU A 140 -6.95 -4.67 13.91
N ILE A 141 -5.66 -4.33 13.80
CA ILE A 141 -5.18 -3.36 12.79
C ILE A 141 -5.35 -3.94 11.39
N LEU A 142 -5.05 -5.23 11.19
CA LEU A 142 -5.23 -5.93 9.93
C LEU A 142 -6.71 -6.01 9.53
N ASP A 143 -7.59 -6.37 10.45
CA ASP A 143 -9.03 -6.40 10.23
C ASP A 143 -9.59 -5.00 9.98
N GLY A 144 -9.12 -3.99 10.72
CA GLY A 144 -9.43 -2.60 10.46
C GLY A 144 -9.01 -2.16 9.06
N HIS A 145 -7.84 -2.60 8.59
CA HIS A 145 -7.38 -2.34 7.22
C HIS A 145 -8.27 -3.02 6.18
N ASN A 146 -8.63 -4.29 6.37
CA ASN A 146 -9.52 -5.04 5.49
C ASN A 146 -10.91 -4.40 5.40
N ILE A 147 -11.46 -3.94 6.52
CA ILE A 147 -12.76 -3.24 6.56
C ILE A 147 -12.67 -1.90 5.81
N LEU A 148 -11.63 -1.11 6.07
CA LEU A 148 -11.44 0.18 5.40
C LEU A 148 -11.22 0.03 3.90
N ASP A 149 -10.52 -1.02 3.47
CA ASP A 149 -10.31 -1.31 2.05
C ASP A 149 -11.58 -1.86 1.38
N GLY A 150 -12.37 -2.66 2.11
CA GLY A 150 -13.73 -3.05 1.70
C GLY A 150 -14.65 -1.84 1.49
N LEU A 151 -14.68 -0.90 2.44
CA LEU A 151 -15.45 0.34 2.32
C LEU A 151 -14.96 1.24 1.18
N ARG A 152 -13.64 1.31 0.98
CA ARG A 152 -13.05 2.02 -0.17
C ARG A 152 -13.49 1.38 -1.49
N THR A 153 -13.44 0.06 -1.59
CA THR A 153 -13.85 -0.69 -2.77
C THR A 153 -15.33 -0.54 -3.03
N GLN A 154 -16.18 -0.63 -2.00
CA GLN A 154 -17.62 -0.39 -2.12
C GLN A 154 -17.91 1.05 -2.59
N ARG A 155 -17.20 2.05 -2.06
CA ARG A 155 -17.32 3.44 -2.52
C ARG A 155 -16.93 3.59 -3.99
N LEU A 156 -15.86 2.93 -4.43
CA LEU A 156 -15.45 2.93 -5.84
C LEU A 156 -16.52 2.26 -6.72
N THR A 157 -17.06 1.12 -6.31
CA THR A 157 -18.13 0.42 -7.03
C THR A 157 -19.41 1.26 -7.08
N LEU A 158 -19.81 1.92 -6.01
CA LEU A 158 -20.97 2.83 -5.99
C LEU A 158 -20.74 4.05 -6.89
N LYS A 159 -19.52 4.60 -6.89
CA LYS A 159 -19.14 5.72 -7.78
C LYS A 159 -19.15 5.29 -9.25
N VAL A 160 -18.67 4.10 -9.56
CA VAL A 160 -18.70 3.51 -10.91
C VAL A 160 -20.12 3.16 -11.33
N GLY A 161 -20.95 2.62 -10.42
CA GLY A 161 -22.37 2.34 -10.64
C GLY A 161 -23.19 3.60 -10.92
N SER A 162 -22.94 4.71 -10.22
CA SER A 162 -23.57 6.00 -10.54
C SER A 162 -23.18 6.52 -11.93
N LEU A 163 -21.93 6.28 -12.37
CA LEU A 163 -21.47 6.69 -13.71
C LEU A 163 -21.98 5.75 -14.82
N LEU A 164 -22.24 4.48 -14.53
CA LEU A 164 -22.85 3.53 -15.47
C LEU A 164 -24.36 3.77 -15.64
N GLY A 165 -25.07 4.16 -14.57
CA GLY A 165 -26.49 4.51 -14.64
C GLY A 165 -26.77 5.73 -15.54
N ASP A 166 -25.84 6.69 -15.59
CA ASP A 166 -25.95 7.85 -16.48
C ASP A 166 -25.61 7.51 -17.93
N ARG A 167 -24.75 6.51 -18.17
CA ARG A 167 -24.33 6.09 -19.52
C ARG A 167 -25.36 5.18 -20.21
N GLU A 168 -26.07 4.33 -19.46
CA GLU A 168 -27.17 3.52 -20.01
C GLU A 168 -28.43 4.34 -20.31
N LYS A 169 -28.74 5.36 -19.49
CA LYS A 169 -29.84 6.29 -19.79
C LYS A 169 -29.60 7.09 -21.08
N ALA A 170 -28.35 7.46 -21.38
CA ALA A 170 -28.00 8.10 -22.64
C ALA A 170 -28.18 7.16 -23.85
N SER A 171 -27.91 5.87 -23.70
CA SER A 171 -28.13 4.86 -24.75
C SER A 171 -29.63 4.63 -25.02
N CYS A 172 -30.43 4.48 -23.97
CA CYS A 172 -31.89 4.30 -24.11
C CYS A 172 -32.60 5.51 -24.72
N PHE A 173 -32.18 6.74 -24.39
CA PHE A 173 -32.76 7.95 -25.00
C PHE A 173 -32.46 8.04 -26.51
N SER A 174 -31.26 7.61 -26.93
CA SER A 174 -30.87 7.57 -28.36
C SER A 174 -31.68 6.52 -29.15
N LEU A 175 -32.02 5.39 -28.54
CA LEU A 175 -32.82 4.33 -29.18
C LEU A 175 -34.30 4.73 -29.31
N ILE A 176 -34.86 5.42 -28.32
CA ILE A 176 -36.25 5.90 -28.37
C ILE A 176 -36.39 7.06 -29.38
N GLN A 177 -35.38 7.91 -29.52
CA GLN A 177 -35.37 8.98 -30.52
C GLN A 177 -35.18 8.46 -31.96
N GLN A 178 -34.51 7.31 -32.15
CA GLN A 178 -34.47 6.60 -33.44
C GLN A 178 -35.76 5.83 -33.75
N GLY A 179 -36.49 5.36 -32.72
CA GLY A 179 -37.79 4.71 -32.87
C GLY A 179 -38.93 5.64 -33.30
N LEU A 180 -38.95 6.88 -32.81
CA LEU A 180 -39.97 7.87 -33.22
C LEU A 180 -39.77 8.42 -34.65
N ARG A 181 -38.56 8.31 -35.23
CA ARG A 181 -38.26 8.77 -36.60
C ARG A 181 -38.58 7.74 -37.69
N ARG A 182 -38.87 6.48 -37.35
CA ARG A 182 -39.23 5.41 -38.30
C ARG A 182 -40.72 5.16 -38.43
N ARG A 183 -41.58 5.91 -37.70
CA ARG A 183 -43.04 5.74 -37.75
C ARG A 183 -43.78 6.72 -38.68
N SER A 184 -43.06 7.47 -39.52
CA SER A 184 -43.65 8.44 -40.46
C SER A 184 -43.56 8.05 -41.94
N LEU A 185 -43.13 6.84 -42.30
CA LEU A 185 -42.95 6.44 -43.70
C LEU A 185 -43.34 4.97 -43.92
N THR A 186 -44.64 4.68 -43.94
CA THR A 186 -45.22 3.58 -44.73
C THR A 186 -46.69 3.91 -45.01
N LEU A 187 -46.97 4.61 -46.12
CA LEU A 187 -48.26 4.48 -46.81
C LEU A 187 -48.20 3.19 -47.63
N PRO A 188 -49.19 2.28 -47.54
CA PRO A 188 -49.34 1.21 -48.51
C PRO A 188 -50.17 1.72 -49.69
N THR A 189 -49.55 1.75 -50.88
CA THR A 189 -50.26 1.80 -52.17
C THR A 189 -51.02 0.49 -52.37
N CYS A 190 -52.32 0.50 -52.05
CA CYS A 190 -53.26 -0.56 -52.43
C CYS A 190 -53.66 -0.42 -53.90
N TRP A 191 -53.81 -1.59 -54.51
CA TRP A 191 -53.93 -1.84 -55.93
C TRP A 191 -55.28 -1.45 -56.55
N ALA A 192 -55.17 -1.21 -57.85
CA ALA A 192 -56.17 -1.15 -58.92
C ALA A 192 -57.48 -1.93 -58.73
N CYS A 193 -58.57 -1.32 -59.19
CA CYS A 193 -59.88 -1.91 -59.43
C CYS A 193 -60.16 -1.86 -60.95
N PRO A 194 -60.64 -2.93 -61.61
CA PRO A 194 -60.96 -2.92 -63.04
C PRO A 194 -62.45 -2.68 -63.30
N THR A 195 -62.76 -1.84 -64.29
CA THR A 195 -64.07 -1.77 -64.95
C THR A 195 -63.88 -1.63 -66.45
N GLN A 196 -64.06 -2.73 -67.19
CA GLN A 196 -64.96 -2.83 -68.34
C GLN A 196 -65.23 -4.29 -68.65
#